data_AF-A0A1W1B9I5-F1
#
_entry.id   AF-A0A1W1B9I5-F1
#
_cell.length_a   1.000
_cell.length_b   1.000
_cell.length_c   1.000
_cell.angle_alpha   90.00
_cell.angle_beta   90.00
_cell.angle_gamma   90.00
#
_symmetry.space_group_name_H-M   'P 1'
#
loop_
_entity.id
_entity.type
_entity.pdbx_description
1 polymer ?
#
loop_
_entity_poly.entity_id
_entity_poly.type
_entity_poly.pdbx_seq_one_letter_code
_entity_poly.pdbx_strand_id
1 'polypeptide(L)'
;MKRAGFTMIELIFVIVILGILSAVALPKFIGVADQAKVGKLQSYVGTLNRTVLPPYWSDSVMSGNSGVIGTAFYNTKINADLTPPDSISAVFTGKMNSPAIDFSATAAAPTNVVATKVYNGVTYSVVCNEGNATSSAICDLHNGATTKYMLYNNL
;
A
#
# COMPACT_ATOMS: atom_id res chain seq x y z
N MET A 1 -40.27 33.76 -33.14
CA MET A 1 -39.17 32.77 -33.16
C MET A 1 -39.75 31.40 -32.79
N LYS A 2 -39.78 30.44 -33.72
CA LYS A 2 -40.31 29.09 -33.43
C LYS A 2 -39.25 28.31 -32.63
N ARG A 3 -39.53 28.02 -31.36
CA ARG A 3 -38.77 27.01 -30.61
C ARG A 3 -39.18 25.64 -31.14
N ALA A 4 -38.30 24.95 -31.83
CA ALA A 4 -38.47 23.53 -32.11
C ALA A 4 -38.34 22.77 -30.77
N GLY A 5 -39.43 22.14 -30.32
CA GLY A 5 -39.40 21.24 -29.18
C GLY A 5 -38.71 19.93 -29.55
N PHE A 6 -37.96 19.36 -28.63
CA PHE A 6 -37.37 18.02 -28.78
C PHE A 6 -38.49 16.99 -28.93
N THR A 7 -38.33 16.04 -29.85
CA THR A 7 -39.37 15.03 -30.07
C THR A 7 -39.38 14.02 -28.92
N MET A 8 -40.56 13.50 -28.54
CA MET A 8 -40.63 12.43 -27.53
C MET A 8 -39.82 11.20 -27.95
N ILE A 9 -39.77 10.90 -29.24
CA ILE A 9 -39.02 9.76 -29.78
C ILE A 9 -37.50 9.95 -29.67
N GLU A 10 -36.97 11.17 -29.87
CA GLU A 10 -35.54 11.42 -29.64
C GLU A 10 -35.17 11.21 -28.18
N LEU A 11 -35.99 11.69 -27.25
CA LEU A 11 -35.72 11.51 -25.83
C LEU A 11 -35.73 10.02 -25.44
N ILE A 12 -36.67 9.24 -25.98
CA ILE A 12 -36.75 7.79 -25.75
C ILE A 12 -35.52 7.09 -26.35
N PHE A 13 -35.09 7.44 -27.56
CA PHE A 13 -33.93 6.81 -28.18
C PHE A 13 -32.64 7.08 -27.39
N VAL A 14 -32.49 8.29 -26.84
CA VAL A 14 -31.34 8.64 -25.99
C VAL A 14 -31.30 7.80 -24.71
N ILE A 15 -32.41 7.65 -23.98
CA ILE A 15 -32.41 6.82 -22.76
C ILE A 15 -32.20 5.33 -23.06
N VAL A 16 -32.65 4.84 -24.22
CA VAL A 16 -32.41 3.46 -24.65
C VAL A 16 -30.92 3.23 -24.92
N ILE A 17 -30.27 4.13 -25.66
CA ILE A 17 -28.83 4.04 -25.92
C ILE A 17 -28.03 4.15 -24.62
N LEU A 18 -28.34 5.13 -23.76
CA LEU A 18 -27.69 5.28 -22.46
C LEU A 18 -27.92 4.05 -21.57
N GLY A 19 -29.09 3.42 -21.65
CA GLY A 19 -29.39 2.18 -20.94
C GLY A 19 -28.49 1.03 -21.37
N ILE A 20 -28.30 0.81 -22.67
CA ILE A 20 -27.44 -0.25 -23.20
C ILE A 20 -25.97 0.01 -22.86
N LEU A 21 -25.49 1.25 -23.05
CA LEU A 21 -24.11 1.62 -22.71
C LEU A 21 -23.81 1.47 -21.22
N SER A 22 -24.76 1.85 -20.36
CA SER A 22 -24.61 1.73 -18.90
C SER A 22 -24.58 0.27 -18.44
N ALA A 23 -25.40 -0.60 -19.05
CA ALA A 23 -25.46 -2.02 -18.71
C ALA A 23 -24.13 -2.74 -18.96
N VAL A 24 -23.39 -2.37 -20.03
CA VAL A 24 -22.09 -2.97 -20.34
C VAL A 24 -20.95 -2.33 -19.54
N ALA A 25 -21.05 -1.05 -19.18
CA ALA A 25 -20.01 -0.33 -18.45
C ALA A 25 -19.98 -0.66 -16.95
N LEU A 26 -21.14 -0.78 -16.30
CA LEU A 26 -21.24 -0.91 -14.84
C LEU A 26 -20.43 -2.07 -14.23
N PRO A 27 -20.43 -3.31 -14.80
CA PRO A 27 -19.68 -4.42 -14.22
C PRO A 27 -18.17 -4.18 -14.19
N LYS A 28 -17.63 -3.45 -15.16
CA LYS A 28 -16.21 -3.13 -15.22
C LYS A 28 -15.79 -2.12 -14.15
N PHE A 29 -16.69 -1.23 -13.73
CA PHE A 29 -16.37 -0.19 -12.73
C PHE A 29 -16.31 -0.70 -11.29
N ILE A 30 -16.97 -1.81 -10.96
CA ILE A 30 -17.08 -2.31 -9.57
C ILE A 30 -15.70 -2.68 -8.96
N GLY A 31 -14.72 -3.10 -9.77
CA GLY A 31 -13.37 -3.47 -9.28
C GLY A 31 -12.29 -2.40 -9.42
N VAL A 32 -12.51 -1.34 -10.22
CA VAL A 32 -11.47 -0.35 -10.56
C VAL A 32 -11.07 0.48 -9.35
N ALA A 33 -12.03 0.85 -8.50
CA ALA A 33 -11.77 1.65 -7.31
C ALA A 33 -10.85 0.91 -6.34
N ASP A 34 -11.02 -0.40 -6.15
CA ASP A 34 -10.20 -1.18 -5.23
C ASP A 34 -8.81 -1.47 -5.82
N GLN A 35 -8.72 -1.74 -7.12
CA GLN A 35 -7.42 -1.82 -7.81
C GLN A 35 -6.64 -0.51 -7.70
N ALA A 36 -7.31 0.65 -7.81
CA ALA A 36 -6.67 1.95 -7.63
C ALA A 36 -6.15 2.14 -6.20
N LYS A 37 -6.89 1.71 -5.17
CA LYS A 37 -6.44 1.76 -3.78
C LYS A 37 -5.23 0.85 -3.53
N VAL A 38 -5.24 -0.37 -4.07
CA VAL A 38 -4.10 -1.28 -4.01
C VAL A 38 -2.89 -0.71 -4.75
N GLY A 39 -3.08 -0.02 -5.88
CA GLY A 39 -2.02 0.70 -6.59
C GLY A 39 -1.43 1.86 -5.79
N LYS A 40 -2.25 2.63 -5.05
CA LYS A 40 -1.77 3.66 -4.12
C LYS A 40 -0.93 3.06 -3.00
N LEU A 41 -1.38 1.94 -2.44
CA LEU A 41 -0.62 1.21 -1.43
C LEU A 41 0.74 0.74 -1.95
N GLN A 42 0.78 0.24 -3.18
CA GLN A 42 2.03 -0.19 -3.80
C GLN A 42 3.01 0.98 -3.95
N SER A 43 2.52 2.10 -4.48
CA SER A 43 3.32 3.32 -4.61
C SER A 43 3.82 3.82 -3.25
N TYR A 44 2.98 3.77 -2.23
CA TYR A 44 3.34 4.16 -0.87
C TYR A 44 4.48 3.31 -0.29
N VAL A 45 4.42 1.98 -0.42
CA VAL A 45 5.54 1.09 -0.01
C VAL A 45 6.80 1.37 -0.81
N GLY A 46 6.66 1.70 -2.10
CA GLY A 46 7.80 2.08 -2.93
C GLY A 46 8.49 3.37 -2.47
N THR A 47 7.69 4.37 -2.07
CA THR A 47 8.18 5.64 -1.50
C THR A 47 8.85 5.42 -0.13
N LEU A 48 8.28 4.54 0.71
CA LEU A 48 8.90 4.16 1.99
C LEU A 48 10.33 3.68 1.77
N ASN A 49 10.53 2.70 0.88
CA ASN A 49 11.83 2.08 0.63
C ASN A 49 12.86 3.03 0.01
N ARG A 50 12.43 4.01 -0.80
CA ARG A 50 13.35 4.87 -1.55
C ARG A 50 13.65 6.19 -0.85
N THR A 51 12.71 6.72 -0.09
CA THR A 51 12.78 8.12 0.39
C THR A 51 12.78 8.21 1.90
N VAL A 52 12.06 7.32 2.60
CA VAL A 52 11.87 7.42 4.05
C VAL A 52 12.88 6.54 4.77
N LEU A 53 12.94 5.24 4.47
CA LEU A 53 13.81 4.32 5.21
C LEU A 53 15.32 4.62 5.11
N PRO A 54 15.88 4.98 3.94
CA PRO A 54 17.33 5.22 3.80
C PRO A 54 17.91 6.34 4.68
N PRO A 55 17.31 7.55 4.79
CA PRO A 55 17.85 8.58 5.68
C PRO A 55 17.76 8.20 7.16
N TYR A 56 16.69 7.51 7.58
CA TYR A 56 16.56 7.02 8.96
C TYR A 56 17.55 5.90 9.27
N TRP A 57 17.79 5.01 8.30
CA TRP A 57 18.85 4.01 8.40
C TRP A 57 20.21 4.68 8.55
N SER A 58 20.53 5.67 7.71
CA SER A 58 21.80 6.41 7.77
C SER A 58 22.00 7.05 9.14
N ASP A 59 20.99 7.76 9.66
CA ASP A 59 21.06 8.37 11.00
C ASP A 59 21.25 7.31 12.11
N SER A 60 20.60 6.14 11.97
CA SER A 60 20.77 5.04 12.93
C SER A 60 22.16 4.39 12.88
N VAL A 61 22.81 4.33 11.72
CA VAL A 61 24.21 3.87 11.62
C VAL A 61 25.15 4.92 12.24
N MET A 62 24.93 6.19 11.95
CA MET A 62 25.74 7.30 12.47
C MET A 62 25.63 7.47 13.99
N SER A 63 24.47 7.15 14.57
CA SER A 63 24.26 7.17 16.02
C SER A 63 24.77 5.91 16.74
N GLY A 64 25.42 4.98 16.03
CA GLY A 64 25.96 3.74 16.58
C GLY A 64 24.92 2.63 16.79
N ASN A 65 23.70 2.79 16.27
CA ASN A 65 22.60 1.83 16.38
C ASN A 65 22.57 0.80 15.24
N SER A 66 23.66 0.66 14.47
CA SER A 66 23.87 -0.39 13.47
C SER A 66 22.73 -0.55 12.44
N GLY A 67 22.12 0.54 11.99
CA GLY A 67 21.06 0.48 10.96
C GLY A 67 19.66 0.12 11.49
N VAL A 68 19.52 -0.05 12.81
CA VAL A 68 18.25 -0.42 13.46
C VAL A 68 17.35 0.80 13.61
N ILE A 69 16.21 0.78 12.93
CA ILE A 69 15.22 1.88 12.92
C ILE A 69 13.91 1.54 13.66
N GLY A 70 13.75 0.33 14.19
CA GLY A 70 12.59 -0.08 14.99
C GLY A 70 12.56 0.48 16.42
N THR A 71 13.39 1.48 16.75
CA THR A 71 13.39 2.14 18.06
C THR A 71 12.22 3.14 18.16
N ALA A 72 11.73 3.38 19.39
CA ALA A 72 10.63 4.32 19.62
C ALA A 72 10.91 5.73 19.08
N PHE A 73 12.19 6.15 19.11
CA PHE A 73 12.63 7.45 18.59
C PHE A 73 12.45 7.55 17.06
N TYR A 74 13.00 6.59 16.31
CA TYR A 74 12.90 6.57 14.86
C TYR A 74 11.47 6.35 14.37
N ASN A 75 10.72 5.46 15.04
CA ASN A 75 9.32 5.21 14.75
C ASN A 75 8.47 6.49 14.86
N THR A 76 8.70 7.32 15.89
CA THR A 76 7.97 8.60 16.05
C THR A 76 8.25 9.55 14.89
N LYS A 77 9.51 9.64 14.45
CA LYS A 77 9.89 10.52 13.33
C LYS A 77 9.34 10.04 12.00
N ILE A 78 9.46 8.75 11.72
CA ILE A 78 8.91 8.13 10.52
C ILE A 78 7.40 8.35 10.44
N ASN A 79 6.67 8.19 11.55
CA ASN A 79 5.22 8.40 11.59
C ASN A 79 4.81 9.88 11.49
N ALA A 80 5.69 10.81 11.85
CA ALA A 80 5.47 12.24 11.63
C ALA A 80 5.66 12.63 10.15
N ASP A 81 6.59 11.97 9.46
CA ASP A 81 6.91 12.23 8.06
C ASP A 81 6.00 11.48 7.07
N LEU A 82 5.19 10.53 7.57
CA LEU A 82 4.29 9.72 6.77
C LEU A 82 2.84 10.14 6.94
N THR A 83 2.21 10.50 5.83
CA THR A 83 0.74 10.55 5.71
C THR A 83 0.27 9.36 4.88
N PRO A 84 -0.12 8.25 5.52
CA PRO A 84 -0.50 7.06 4.79
C PRO A 84 -1.81 7.25 4.02
N PRO A 85 -1.95 6.65 2.81
CA PRO A 85 -3.23 6.61 2.12
C PRO A 85 -4.27 5.82 2.93
N ASP A 86 -5.55 6.12 2.76
CA ASP A 86 -6.69 5.37 3.31
C ASP A 86 -6.61 5.06 4.83
N SER A 87 -6.00 5.96 5.62
CA SER A 87 -5.82 5.85 7.08
C SER A 87 -5.06 4.58 7.49
N ILE A 88 -4.07 4.18 6.70
CA ILE A 88 -3.20 3.03 6.94
C ILE A 88 -2.13 3.39 7.95
N SER A 89 -2.37 3.23 9.26
CA SER A 89 -1.32 3.48 10.24
C SER A 89 -0.16 2.50 10.04
N ALA A 90 0.96 2.98 9.49
CA ALA A 90 2.24 2.28 9.56
C ALA A 90 2.77 2.42 10.99
N VAL A 91 2.80 1.31 11.74
CA VAL A 91 3.32 1.24 13.10
C VAL A 91 4.51 0.29 13.10
N PHE A 92 5.72 0.82 13.16
CA PHE A 92 6.94 0.02 13.27
C PHE A 92 7.03 -0.53 14.70
N THR A 93 6.54 -1.74 14.93
CA THR A 93 6.39 -2.30 16.27
C THR A 93 7.65 -3.06 16.69
N GLY A 94 8.47 -2.47 17.57
CA GLY A 94 9.59 -3.12 18.25
C GLY A 94 10.84 -3.37 17.39
N LYS A 95 11.95 -3.74 18.04
CA LYS A 95 13.16 -4.23 17.37
C LYS A 95 12.74 -5.37 16.44
N MET A 96 12.85 -5.17 15.13
CA MET A 96 12.66 -6.22 14.14
C MET A 96 13.88 -7.14 14.23
N ASN A 97 13.86 -8.03 15.23
CA ASN A 97 15.03 -8.82 15.61
C ASN A 97 15.55 -9.64 14.41
N SER A 98 16.82 -9.37 14.06
CA SER A 98 17.79 -10.18 13.34
C SER A 98 17.72 -10.23 11.79
N PRO A 99 18.90 -10.24 11.11
CA PRO A 99 19.09 -9.76 9.73
C PRO A 99 18.64 -10.72 8.61
N ALA A 100 17.73 -11.66 8.87
CA ALA A 100 17.18 -12.54 7.84
C ALA A 100 15.79 -13.03 8.26
N ILE A 101 14.73 -12.41 7.74
CA ILE A 101 13.41 -13.03 7.73
C ILE A 101 13.22 -13.62 6.34
N ASP A 102 13.62 -14.88 6.21
CA ASP A 102 13.21 -15.74 5.10
C ASP A 102 11.71 -15.97 5.23
N PHE A 103 11.01 -15.64 4.15
CA PHE A 103 9.58 -15.69 4.04
C PHE A 103 9.04 -17.13 3.81
N SER A 104 9.93 -18.10 3.64
CA SER A 104 9.57 -19.48 3.37
C SER A 104 9.52 -20.32 4.66
N ALA A 105 8.34 -20.39 5.28
CA ALA A 105 7.72 -21.63 5.82
C ALA A 105 6.76 -21.35 6.99
N THR A 106 5.50 -21.67 6.73
CA THR A 106 4.53 -22.31 7.65
C THR A 106 4.43 -21.82 9.11
N ALA A 107 3.25 -21.25 9.40
CA ALA A 107 2.53 -21.41 10.66
C ALA A 107 3.12 -20.77 11.94
N ALA A 108 3.41 -19.48 11.88
CA ALA A 108 3.09 -18.54 12.97
C ALA A 108 3.04 -17.14 12.35
N ALA A 109 1.95 -16.40 12.55
CA ALA A 109 1.80 -15.06 12.00
C ALA A 109 2.98 -14.16 12.46
N PRO A 110 3.67 -13.44 11.56
CA PRO A 110 4.82 -12.63 11.97
C PRO A 110 4.35 -11.43 12.80
N THR A 111 5.01 -11.21 13.94
CA THR A 111 4.77 -10.11 14.90
C THR A 111 5.21 -8.73 14.41
N ASN A 112 5.53 -8.55 13.12
CA ASN A 112 6.07 -7.32 12.55
C ASN A 112 5.18 -6.75 11.44
N VAL A 113 3.86 -6.88 11.59
CA VAL A 113 2.89 -6.27 10.67
C VAL A 113 2.81 -4.77 10.99
N VAL A 114 3.34 -3.95 10.09
CA VAL A 114 3.44 -2.50 10.27
C VAL A 114 2.11 -1.84 9.92
N ALA A 115 1.37 -2.35 8.92
CA ALA A 115 0.02 -1.86 8.66
C ALA A 115 -0.83 -2.90 7.94
N THR A 116 -2.15 -2.92 8.18
CA THR A 116 -3.10 -3.78 7.46
C THR A 116 -4.29 -2.98 6.94
N LYS A 117 -4.74 -3.29 5.72
CA LYS A 117 -6.06 -2.90 5.21
C LYS A 117 -6.76 -4.00 4.45
N VAL A 118 -8.08 -3.95 4.48
CA VAL A 118 -8.91 -4.84 3.70
C VAL A 118 -9.48 -4.07 2.51
N TYR A 119 -9.24 -4.58 1.31
CA TYR A 119 -9.90 -4.12 0.08
C TYR A 119 -10.65 -5.31 -0.52
N ASN A 120 -11.95 -5.14 -0.78
CA ASN A 120 -12.81 -6.18 -1.36
C ASN A 120 -12.69 -7.57 -0.68
N GLY A 121 -12.63 -7.60 0.66
CA GLY A 121 -12.48 -8.83 1.45
C GLY A 121 -11.06 -9.42 1.50
N VAL A 122 -10.10 -8.80 0.81
CA VAL A 122 -8.70 -9.22 0.76
C VAL A 122 -7.87 -8.34 1.70
N THR A 123 -7.13 -8.96 2.62
CA THR A 123 -6.23 -8.24 3.53
C THR A 123 -4.88 -8.00 2.89
N TYR A 124 -4.46 -6.75 2.85
CA TYR A 124 -3.15 -6.30 2.44
C TYR A 124 -2.37 -5.88 3.68
N SER A 125 -1.17 -6.42 3.86
CA SER A 125 -0.30 -6.10 4.98
C SER A 125 1.06 -5.57 4.51
N VAL A 126 1.49 -4.45 5.06
CA VAL A 126 2.85 -3.95 4.92
C VAL A 126 3.68 -4.55 6.03
N VAL A 127 4.75 -5.24 5.65
CA VAL A 127 5.71 -5.85 6.57
C VAL A 127 7.06 -5.22 6.30
N CYS A 128 7.72 -4.72 7.33
CA CYS A 128 9.04 -4.14 7.21
C CYS A 128 10.07 -5.00 7.93
N ASN A 129 11.27 -5.06 7.37
CA ASN A 129 12.45 -5.67 7.95
C ASN A 129 13.45 -4.59 8.31
N GLU A 130 14.15 -4.76 9.43
CA GLU A 130 15.19 -3.82 9.86
C GLU A 130 16.37 -3.79 8.91
N GLY A 131 17.01 -2.63 8.86
CA GLY A 131 18.35 -2.51 8.32
C GLY A 131 19.38 -3.08 9.28
N ASN A 132 20.58 -3.28 8.78
CA ASN A 132 21.77 -3.61 9.58
C ASN A 132 22.86 -2.57 9.28
N ALA A 133 24.07 -2.75 9.82
CA ALA A 133 25.17 -1.81 9.63
C ALA A 133 25.57 -1.58 8.16
N THR A 134 25.14 -2.45 7.25
CA THR A 134 25.51 -2.48 5.83
C THR A 134 24.33 -2.39 4.85
N SER A 135 23.09 -2.57 5.30
CA SER A 135 21.91 -2.55 4.44
C SER A 135 20.75 -1.79 5.08
N SER A 136 20.06 -0.98 4.28
CA SER A 136 18.85 -0.25 4.72
C SER A 136 17.69 -1.19 5.08
N ALA A 137 16.78 -0.69 5.90
CA ALA A 137 15.48 -1.31 6.12
C ALA A 137 14.66 -1.34 4.82
N ILE A 138 13.80 -2.36 4.68
CA ILE A 138 12.96 -2.59 3.50
C ILE A 138 11.57 -3.01 3.96
N CYS A 139 10.54 -2.46 3.33
CA CYS A 139 9.15 -2.82 3.50
C CYS A 139 8.61 -3.52 2.25
N ASP A 140 7.81 -4.56 2.46
CA ASP A 140 7.16 -5.33 1.42
C ASP A 140 5.64 -5.32 1.63
N LEU A 141 4.90 -5.27 0.53
CA LEU A 141 3.45 -5.43 0.53
C LEU A 141 3.09 -6.90 0.35
N HIS A 142 2.19 -7.40 1.19
CA HIS A 142 1.66 -8.76 1.13
C HIS A 142 0.14 -8.71 0.92
N ASN A 143 -0.39 -9.73 0.27
CA ASN A 143 -1.81 -9.90 0.01
C ASN A 143 -2.23 -11.29 0.54
N GLY A 144 -3.24 -11.35 1.41
CA GLY A 144 -3.75 -12.60 1.99
C GLY A 144 -2.69 -13.36 2.78
N ALA A 145 -2.88 -14.67 2.96
CA ALA A 145 -1.95 -15.55 3.69
C ALA A 145 -0.56 -15.55 3.05
N THR A 146 0.25 -14.58 3.46
CA THR A 146 1.68 -14.47 3.20
C THR A 146 2.11 -14.23 1.75
N THR A 147 1.32 -14.30 0.68
CA THR A 147 1.93 -14.05 -0.65
C THR A 147 2.50 -12.63 -0.82
N LYS A 148 3.83 -12.53 -0.99
CA LYS A 148 4.56 -11.28 -1.24
C LYS A 148 4.08 -10.70 -2.57
N TYR A 149 3.40 -9.56 -2.48
CA TYR A 149 2.70 -8.93 -3.59
C TYR A 149 3.64 -8.07 -4.45
N MET A 150 4.79 -7.63 -3.89
CA MET A 150 5.85 -6.95 -4.63
C MET A 150 7.24 -7.41 -4.19
N LEU A 151 8.14 -7.64 -5.14
CA LEU A 151 9.57 -7.88 -4.89
C LEU A 151 10.33 -6.55 -4.99
N TYR A 152 10.57 -5.89 -3.86
CA TYR A 152 11.66 -4.92 -3.81
C TYR A 152 12.98 -5.70 -3.70
N ASN A 153 13.53 -6.12 -4.85
CA ASN A 153 14.91 -6.59 -4.89
C ASN A 153 15.84 -5.39 -4.77
N ASN A 154 16.82 -5.50 -3.87
CA ASN A 154 17.94 -4.58 -3.74
C ASN A 154 18.63 -4.42 -5.11
N LEU A 155 18.42 -3.27 -5.75
CA LEU A 155 19.31 -2.73 -6.78
C LEU A 155 20.29 -1.80 -6.08
#